data_AF-A0A3B1DGK4-F1
#
_entry.id   AF-A0A3B1DGK4-F1
#
_cell.length_a   1.000
_cell.length_b   1.000
_cell.length_c   1.000
_cell.angle_alpha   90.00
_cell.angle_beta   90.00
_cell.angle_gamma   90.00
#
_symmetry.space_group_name_H-M   'P 1'
#
loop_
_entity.id
_entity.type
_entity.pdbx_description
1 polymer ?
#
loop_
_entity_poly.entity_id
_entity_poly.type
_entity_poly.pdbx_seq_one_letter_code
_entity_poly.pdbx_strand_id
1 'polypeptide(L)'
;MYTTIATARLFLMGLAAAGLAPAAMAQTDPKTDPETELVYYDVPDEAGRLSGGVVRLPIPDRDGPTIAAPFRTLALRGDPANRIDLVFVGDGYTEGELGQYAIDVDTLSVGLLADEPFATYTPYFNIHAIEVVSPESGVDHDPTFGIYKDTALDMGFWCGNIERLLCVDVGKAYAHANNAPDVDQVLAIANSSKYGGAGYSSSELATSSSRNSWAPEVLIHELGHSLGNLADEYHYGDGTTYTGNEPGAVNASKLTRPEMETLERKWFRWMDVSRTGFDNPIDTYEGAVYKQYGVYRPSPNSKMKALGRPFNLPSAEGTIVEIYKVVRPIENASPDATLHGGERLFVEVLQPIGHNLEVQWLIDGEPVAGATETEFALCEQVIENGVHVVTVRVVDPTDMVRDETLRDQYLTQEYSWFLVYSGPPADFSGDGTVNTLDFLAFLNAWNAGESNADLNHDGEINTLDVLGFLSLYTTGCLS
;
A
#
# COMPACT_ATOMS: atom_id res chain seq x y z
N MET A 1 -4.96 -50.32 -5.36
CA MET A 1 -4.83 -50.42 -6.83
C MET A 1 -5.43 -49.16 -7.42
N TYR A 2 -4.63 -48.09 -7.47
CA TYR A 2 -4.99 -46.85 -8.14
C TYR A 2 -3.90 -46.50 -9.12
N THR A 3 -4.35 -46.20 -10.32
CA THR A 3 -3.61 -46.16 -11.57
C THR A 3 -3.12 -44.74 -11.81
N THR A 4 -1.82 -44.62 -12.05
CA THR A 4 -1.12 -43.42 -12.52
C THR A 4 -1.65 -43.00 -13.90
N ILE A 5 -2.05 -41.74 -14.08
CA ILE A 5 -2.17 -41.12 -15.40
C ILE A 5 -1.54 -39.73 -15.33
N ALA A 6 -0.36 -39.63 -15.91
CA ALA A 6 0.25 -38.39 -16.37
C ALA A 6 -0.50 -37.91 -17.63
N THR A 7 -0.83 -36.63 -17.70
CA THR A 7 -1.30 -35.98 -18.93
C THR A 7 -0.29 -34.94 -19.40
N ALA A 8 0.23 -35.22 -20.59
CA ALA A 8 1.20 -34.44 -21.34
C ALA A 8 0.64 -33.08 -21.80
N ARG A 9 1.49 -32.04 -21.73
CA ARG A 9 1.26 -30.78 -22.44
C ARG A 9 1.54 -30.98 -23.94
N LEU A 10 0.51 -30.77 -24.75
CA LEU A 10 0.56 -30.87 -26.20
C LEU A 10 1.14 -29.56 -26.78
N PHE A 11 2.34 -29.62 -27.36
CA PHE A 11 2.89 -28.57 -28.21
C PHE A 11 2.22 -28.65 -29.57
N LEU A 12 1.41 -27.65 -29.95
CA LEU A 12 0.90 -27.50 -31.31
C LEU A 12 1.92 -26.70 -32.14
N MET A 13 2.68 -27.38 -33.00
CA MET A 13 3.40 -26.75 -34.11
C MET A 13 2.39 -26.40 -35.21
N GLY A 14 2.12 -25.10 -35.39
CA GLY A 14 1.38 -24.58 -36.54
C GLY A 14 2.29 -24.41 -37.76
N LEU A 15 1.96 -25.10 -38.86
CA LEU A 15 2.59 -24.93 -40.16
C LEU A 15 2.41 -23.49 -40.69
N ALA A 16 3.51 -22.86 -41.10
CA ALA A 16 3.51 -21.62 -41.85
C ALA A 16 3.06 -21.87 -43.31
N ALA A 17 1.92 -21.31 -43.69
CA ALA A 17 1.52 -21.16 -45.10
C ALA A 17 1.72 -19.69 -45.49
N ALA A 18 2.68 -19.45 -46.39
CA ALA A 18 2.94 -18.14 -46.96
C ALA A 18 1.81 -17.76 -47.94
N GLY A 19 0.92 -16.86 -47.50
CA GLY A 19 -0.06 -16.19 -48.33
C GLY A 19 0.17 -14.68 -48.30
N LEU A 20 0.50 -14.09 -49.45
CA LEU A 20 0.61 -12.64 -49.65
C LEU A 20 -0.77 -12.00 -49.44
N ALA A 21 -0.95 -11.26 -48.34
CA ALA A 21 -2.08 -10.39 -48.11
C ALA A 21 -1.75 -8.95 -48.58
N PRO A 22 -2.69 -8.22 -49.20
CA PRO A 22 -2.45 -6.86 -49.67
C PRO A 22 -2.32 -5.90 -48.48
N ALA A 23 -1.48 -4.87 -48.64
CA ALA A 23 -1.29 -3.83 -47.65
C ALA A 23 -2.64 -3.18 -47.29
N ALA A 24 -3.16 -3.51 -46.11
CA ALA A 24 -4.28 -2.80 -45.51
C ALA A 24 -3.76 -1.43 -45.08
N MET A 25 -4.31 -0.37 -45.68
CA MET A 25 -4.14 0.98 -45.17
C MET A 25 -4.61 1.02 -43.72
N ALA A 26 -3.73 1.46 -42.82
CA ALA A 26 -4.06 1.69 -41.43
C ALA A 26 -5.22 2.69 -41.37
N GLN A 27 -6.40 2.19 -41.07
CA GLN A 27 -7.55 3.00 -40.72
C GLN A 27 -7.26 3.51 -39.32
N THR A 28 -6.97 4.80 -39.21
CA THR A 28 -6.80 5.48 -37.91
C THR A 28 -8.04 5.21 -37.07
N ASP A 29 -7.86 4.58 -35.91
CA ASP A 29 -8.93 4.43 -34.92
C ASP A 29 -9.57 5.80 -34.65
N PRO A 30 -10.90 5.86 -34.53
CA PRO A 30 -11.56 7.09 -34.11
C PRO A 30 -11.04 7.40 -32.70
N LYS A 31 -10.36 8.54 -32.55
CA LYS A 31 -9.91 9.07 -31.25
C LYS A 31 -11.03 8.87 -30.23
N THR A 32 -10.84 7.93 -29.32
CA THR A 32 -11.60 7.86 -28.08
C THR A 32 -11.44 9.22 -27.41
N ASP A 33 -12.53 9.81 -26.93
CA ASP A 33 -12.42 11.01 -26.10
C ASP A 33 -11.40 10.71 -25.00
N PRO A 34 -10.46 11.63 -24.72
CA PRO A 34 -9.46 11.38 -23.68
C PRO A 34 -10.20 11.10 -22.38
N GLU A 35 -9.80 10.03 -21.70
CA GLU A 35 -10.34 9.74 -20.37
C GLU A 35 -10.15 10.97 -19.48
N THR A 36 -11.14 11.27 -18.64
CA THR A 36 -11.11 12.43 -17.75
C THR A 36 -11.15 11.99 -16.31
N GLU A 37 -10.41 12.66 -15.44
CA GLU A 37 -10.46 12.46 -14.00
C GLU A 37 -11.21 13.57 -13.28
N LEU A 38 -11.61 13.28 -12.04
CA LEU A 38 -12.10 14.28 -11.10
C LEU A 38 -10.90 14.91 -10.40
N VAL A 39 -10.84 16.24 -10.47
CA VAL A 39 -9.85 17.05 -9.75
C VAL A 39 -10.60 17.88 -8.73
N TYR A 40 -10.26 17.64 -7.46
CA TYR A 40 -10.85 18.27 -6.30
C TYR A 40 -10.12 19.58 -6.00
N TYR A 41 -10.83 20.55 -5.44
CA TYR A 41 -10.25 21.78 -4.91
C TYR A 41 -11.07 22.28 -3.75
N ASP A 42 -10.43 22.91 -2.78
CA ASP A 42 -11.09 23.51 -1.63
C ASP A 42 -10.55 24.91 -1.30
N VAL A 43 -11.22 25.57 -0.35
CA VAL A 43 -10.90 26.88 0.22
C VAL A 43 -11.39 26.91 1.67
N PRO A 44 -10.52 27.16 2.68
CA PRO A 44 -10.92 27.33 4.05
C PRO A 44 -11.36 28.76 4.32
N ASP A 45 -12.35 28.91 5.19
CA ASP A 45 -12.56 30.15 5.92
C ASP A 45 -11.54 30.32 7.08
N GLU A 46 -11.62 31.43 7.82
CA GLU A 46 -10.73 31.69 8.97
C GLU A 46 -10.81 30.61 10.07
N ALA A 47 -11.89 29.82 10.11
CA ALA A 47 -12.08 28.72 11.04
C ALA A 47 -11.73 27.35 10.44
N GLY A 48 -11.13 27.31 9.24
CA GLY A 48 -10.74 26.09 8.54
C GLY A 48 -11.90 25.36 7.86
N ARG A 49 -13.13 25.91 7.82
CA ARG A 49 -14.26 25.25 7.15
C ARG A 49 -14.09 25.34 5.64
N LEU A 50 -14.20 24.19 4.97
CA LEU A 50 -13.97 24.11 3.53
C LEU A 50 -15.22 24.43 2.71
N SER A 51 -14.97 25.04 1.56
CA SER A 51 -15.88 25.17 0.42
C SER A 51 -15.03 25.02 -0.85
N GLY A 52 -15.58 24.46 -1.92
CA GLY A 52 -14.74 24.02 -3.04
C GLY A 52 -15.56 23.34 -4.11
N GLY A 53 -15.06 22.29 -4.75
CA GLY A 53 -15.77 21.57 -5.80
C GLY A 53 -14.90 20.56 -6.53
N VAL A 54 -15.47 19.99 -7.61
CA VAL A 54 -14.73 19.19 -8.59
C VAL A 54 -14.77 19.83 -9.96
N VAL A 55 -13.67 19.68 -10.69
CA VAL A 55 -13.62 19.87 -12.14
C VAL A 55 -13.25 18.55 -12.82
N ARG A 56 -13.58 18.42 -14.10
CA ARG A 56 -13.11 17.30 -14.93
C ARG A 56 -11.98 17.77 -15.82
N LEU A 57 -10.81 17.18 -15.65
CA LEU A 57 -9.65 17.43 -16.51
C LEU A 57 -9.30 16.16 -17.29
N PRO A 58 -8.74 16.27 -18.50
CA PRO A 58 -8.19 15.12 -19.22
C PRO A 58 -7.10 14.45 -18.38
N ILE A 59 -7.10 13.12 -18.34
CA ILE A 59 -6.00 12.32 -17.80
C ILE A 59 -4.88 12.37 -18.83
N PRO A 60 -3.72 12.96 -18.52
CA PRO A 60 -2.60 12.98 -19.44
C PRO A 60 -1.83 11.66 -19.37
N ASP A 61 -1.01 11.42 -20.41
CA ASP A 61 -0.07 10.31 -20.44
C ASP A 61 1.05 10.56 -19.41
N ARG A 62 1.28 9.58 -18.52
CA ARG A 62 2.34 9.60 -17.51
C ARG A 62 3.61 8.89 -17.94
N ASP A 63 3.54 8.10 -19.01
CA ASP A 63 4.67 7.32 -19.55
C ASP A 63 5.58 8.16 -20.47
N GLY A 64 5.51 9.48 -20.32
CA GLY A 64 6.38 10.42 -21.00
C GLY A 64 7.86 10.22 -20.66
N PRO A 65 8.78 10.74 -21.49
CA PRO A 65 10.20 10.61 -21.23
C PRO A 65 10.60 11.32 -19.92
N THR A 66 11.37 10.64 -19.07
CA THR A 66 11.94 11.22 -17.85
C THR A 66 12.87 12.38 -18.19
N ILE A 67 12.66 13.53 -17.54
CA ILE A 67 13.54 14.69 -17.60
C ILE A 67 14.51 14.61 -16.42
N ALA A 68 15.78 14.38 -16.73
CA ALA A 68 16.81 14.19 -15.71
C ALA A 68 16.89 15.37 -14.73
N ALA A 69 16.74 15.08 -13.43
CA ALA A 69 16.88 16.05 -12.35
C ALA A 69 17.54 15.38 -11.13
N PRO A 70 18.36 16.10 -10.34
CA PRO A 70 18.81 15.60 -9.06
C PRO A 70 17.63 15.34 -8.12
N PHE A 71 17.78 14.40 -7.21
CA PHE A 71 16.82 14.16 -6.15
C PHE A 71 17.51 13.86 -4.83
N ARG A 72 16.77 14.12 -3.75
CA ARG A 72 17.14 13.76 -2.38
C ARG A 72 16.13 12.75 -1.86
N THR A 73 16.62 11.67 -1.25
CA THR A 73 15.79 10.79 -0.44
C THR A 73 15.76 11.32 0.99
N LEU A 74 14.59 11.74 1.45
CA LEU A 74 14.36 12.23 2.81
C LEU A 74 14.26 11.08 3.80
N ALA A 75 13.60 10.00 3.38
CA ALA A 75 13.45 8.79 4.17
C ALA A 75 13.41 7.58 3.22
N LEU A 76 14.36 6.66 3.39
CA LEU A 76 14.33 5.33 2.77
C LEU A 76 14.11 4.31 3.90
N ARG A 77 12.90 3.78 4.00
CA ARG A 77 12.47 2.92 5.12
C ARG A 77 12.32 1.45 4.72
N GLY A 78 12.41 1.14 3.43
CA GLY A 78 12.40 -0.23 2.92
C GLY A 78 12.58 -0.27 1.41
N ASP A 79 12.44 -1.47 0.86
CA ASP A 79 12.37 -1.70 -0.58
C ASP A 79 11.16 -0.94 -1.16
N PRO A 80 11.33 -0.11 -2.21
CA PRO A 80 10.20 0.54 -2.89
C PRO A 80 9.11 -0.44 -3.32
N ALA A 81 9.45 -1.70 -3.62
CA ALA A 81 8.45 -2.73 -3.96
C ALA A 81 7.53 -3.14 -2.79
N ASN A 82 7.79 -2.68 -1.56
CA ASN A 82 6.95 -2.90 -0.38
C ASN A 82 6.77 -1.62 0.46
N ARG A 83 6.85 -0.44 -0.17
CA ARG A 83 6.61 0.86 0.46
C ARG A 83 5.74 1.68 -0.47
N ILE A 84 5.14 2.74 0.07
CA ILE A 84 4.55 3.79 -0.75
C ILE A 84 5.62 4.87 -0.95
N ASP A 85 6.02 5.10 -2.18
CA ASP A 85 7.01 6.10 -2.56
C ASP A 85 6.31 7.44 -2.83
N LEU A 86 6.38 8.33 -1.83
CA LEU A 86 5.88 9.70 -1.92
C LEU A 86 6.95 10.60 -2.55
N VAL A 87 6.65 11.15 -3.73
CA VAL A 87 7.61 11.93 -4.51
C VAL A 87 7.18 13.39 -4.62
N PHE A 88 7.90 14.25 -3.92
CA PHE A 88 7.72 15.69 -4.01
C PHE A 88 8.40 16.23 -5.27
N VAL A 89 7.70 17.09 -6.01
CA VAL A 89 8.23 17.86 -7.15
C VAL A 89 7.89 19.33 -6.95
N GLY A 90 8.89 20.22 -7.02
CA GLY A 90 8.69 21.66 -6.82
C GLY A 90 8.42 22.39 -8.14
N ASP A 91 7.58 23.43 -8.11
CA ASP A 91 7.45 24.36 -9.25
C ASP A 91 7.60 25.82 -8.83
N GLY A 92 8.16 26.62 -9.73
CA GLY A 92 8.47 28.02 -9.47
C GLY A 92 9.64 28.23 -8.51
N TYR A 93 10.49 27.23 -8.28
CA TYR A 93 11.75 27.39 -7.54
C TYR A 93 12.90 27.57 -8.53
N THR A 94 13.56 28.72 -8.49
CA THR A 94 14.80 28.93 -9.25
C THR A 94 15.97 28.15 -8.62
N GLU A 95 17.09 28.04 -9.33
CA GLU A 95 18.30 27.37 -8.82
C GLU A 95 18.74 27.92 -7.44
N GLY A 96 18.63 29.24 -7.25
CA GLY A 96 18.94 29.90 -5.97
C GLY A 96 17.92 29.65 -4.85
N GLU A 97 16.77 29.05 -5.16
CA GLU A 97 15.67 28.77 -4.23
C GLU A 97 15.53 27.28 -3.89
N LEU A 98 16.35 26.39 -4.46
CA LEU A 98 16.31 24.96 -4.13
C LEU A 98 16.57 24.68 -2.64
N GLY A 99 17.34 25.53 -1.97
CA GLY A 99 17.48 25.47 -0.50
C GLY A 99 16.18 25.77 0.24
N GLN A 100 15.34 26.67 -0.28
CA GLN A 100 14.01 26.93 0.26
C GLN A 100 13.05 25.78 -0.06
N TYR A 101 13.11 25.21 -1.28
CA TYR A 101 12.34 24.01 -1.63
C TYR A 101 12.61 22.86 -0.66
N ALA A 102 13.88 22.60 -0.32
CA ALA A 102 14.22 21.56 0.65
C ALA A 102 13.58 21.79 2.03
N ILE A 103 13.58 23.03 2.52
CA ILE A 103 12.94 23.41 3.79
C ILE A 103 11.41 23.23 3.72
N ASP A 104 10.81 23.64 2.61
CA ASP A 104 9.38 23.54 2.38
C ASP A 104 8.94 22.06 2.37
N VAL A 105 9.65 21.20 1.64
CA VAL A 105 9.36 19.75 1.61
C VAL A 105 9.58 19.09 2.96
N ASP A 106 10.65 19.41 3.69
CA ASP A 106 10.89 18.86 5.03
C ASP A 106 9.72 19.24 5.97
N THR A 107 9.24 20.48 5.90
CA THR A 107 8.10 20.96 6.71
C THR A 107 6.81 20.22 6.38
N LEU A 108 6.50 20.07 5.09
CA LEU A 108 5.31 19.36 4.63
C LEU A 108 5.37 17.87 4.98
N SER A 109 6.53 17.24 4.80
CA SER A 109 6.75 15.83 5.13
C SER A 109 6.56 15.55 6.62
N VAL A 110 7.08 16.43 7.49
CA VAL A 110 6.88 16.33 8.95
C VAL A 110 5.41 16.52 9.32
N GLY A 111 4.72 17.48 8.69
CA GLY A 111 3.29 17.70 8.94
C GLY A 111 2.43 16.50 8.52
N LEU A 112 2.69 15.93 7.34
CA LEU A 112 1.99 14.73 6.85
C LEU A 112 2.14 13.56 7.81
N LEU A 113 3.38 13.21 8.19
CA LEU A 113 3.67 12.08 9.06
C LEU A 113 3.30 12.30 10.54
N ALA A 114 2.74 13.46 10.89
CA ALA A 114 2.22 13.74 12.22
C ALA A 114 0.69 13.53 12.33
N ASP A 115 0.00 13.32 11.21
CA ASP A 115 -1.46 13.15 11.15
C ASP A 115 -1.83 11.67 10.95
N GLU A 116 -2.92 11.21 11.56
CA GLU A 116 -3.37 9.82 11.43
C GLU A 116 -4.16 9.61 10.13
N PRO A 117 -3.97 8.48 9.41
CA PRO A 117 -3.21 7.29 9.82
C PRO A 117 -1.72 7.29 9.45
N PHE A 118 -1.22 8.33 8.78
CA PHE A 118 0.17 8.40 8.30
C PHE A 118 1.20 8.35 9.43
N ALA A 119 0.87 8.90 10.60
CA ALA A 119 1.70 8.82 11.80
C ALA A 119 1.94 7.36 12.24
N THR A 120 0.86 6.59 12.42
CA THR A 120 0.94 5.15 12.75
C THR A 120 1.72 4.38 11.68
N TYR A 121 1.45 4.63 10.41
CA TYR A 121 2.05 3.87 9.30
C TYR A 121 3.31 4.52 8.72
N THR A 122 3.97 5.42 9.44
CA THR A 122 5.20 6.09 8.96
C THR A 122 6.27 5.12 8.41
N PRO A 123 6.51 3.92 8.98
CA PRO A 123 7.48 2.97 8.42
C PRO A 123 7.18 2.49 6.99
N TYR A 124 5.96 2.70 6.51
CA TYR A 124 5.42 2.15 5.27
C TYR A 124 5.65 3.08 4.07
N PHE A 125 6.24 4.25 4.31
CA PHE A 125 6.49 5.26 3.27
C PHE A 125 7.98 5.45 3.02
N ASN A 126 8.37 5.52 1.76
CA ASN A 126 9.59 6.18 1.32
C ASN A 126 9.26 7.62 0.90
N ILE A 127 10.20 8.54 1.05
CA ILE A 127 9.99 9.96 0.72
C ILE A 127 11.17 10.50 -0.07
N HIS A 128 10.86 11.04 -1.25
CA HIS A 128 11.81 11.62 -2.19
C HIS A 128 11.42 13.05 -2.55
N ALA A 129 12.41 13.90 -2.82
CA ALA A 129 12.20 15.25 -3.33
C ALA A 129 13.07 15.47 -4.56
N ILE A 130 12.44 15.83 -5.67
CA ILE A 130 13.11 16.11 -6.95
C ILE A 130 13.44 17.60 -7.02
N GLU A 131 14.70 17.92 -7.29
CA GLU A 131 15.19 19.30 -7.44
C GLU A 131 14.89 19.82 -8.85
N VAL A 132 13.62 20.18 -9.06
CA VAL A 132 13.15 20.76 -10.32
C VAL A 132 13.47 22.26 -10.33
N VAL A 133 14.23 22.70 -11.34
CA VAL A 133 14.62 24.11 -11.51
C VAL A 133 13.66 24.80 -12.48
N SER A 134 12.96 25.82 -11.99
CA SER A 134 12.14 26.73 -12.80
C SER A 134 12.93 27.97 -13.25
N PRO A 135 12.73 28.48 -14.48
CA PRO A 135 13.32 29.74 -14.93
C PRO A 135 12.89 30.96 -14.11
N GLU A 136 11.64 31.00 -13.66
CA GLU A 136 11.07 32.10 -12.87
C GLU A 136 10.62 31.66 -11.48
N SER A 137 10.66 32.59 -10.51
CA SER A 137 10.26 32.36 -9.13
C SER A 137 8.75 32.54 -8.93
N GLY A 138 8.12 31.56 -8.28
CA GLY A 138 6.69 31.44 -8.04
C GLY A 138 5.92 30.91 -9.26
N VAL A 139 4.60 30.84 -9.15
CA VAL A 139 3.72 30.18 -10.14
C VAL A 139 2.76 31.16 -10.83
N ASP A 140 2.03 30.67 -11.84
CA ASP A 140 1.04 31.45 -12.57
C ASP A 140 -0.05 32.00 -11.64
N HIS A 141 -0.48 33.22 -11.96
CA HIS A 141 -1.56 33.93 -11.28
C HIS A 141 -1.30 34.25 -9.80
N ASP A 142 -0.06 34.19 -9.34
CA ASP A 142 0.38 34.57 -7.99
C ASP A 142 1.26 35.83 -8.01
N PRO A 143 0.95 36.90 -7.26
CA PRO A 143 -0.14 37.05 -6.27
C PRO A 143 -1.53 37.35 -6.83
N THR A 144 -1.62 37.75 -8.10
CA THR A 144 -2.88 38.18 -8.72
C THR A 144 -3.06 37.56 -10.09
N PHE A 145 -4.32 37.30 -10.44
CA PHE A 145 -4.72 36.80 -11.74
C PHE A 145 -4.15 37.64 -12.91
N GLY A 146 -3.74 36.96 -13.98
CA GLY A 146 -3.16 37.56 -15.18
C GLY A 146 -1.63 37.75 -15.16
N ILE A 147 -0.97 37.39 -14.06
CA ILE A 147 0.49 37.20 -14.03
C ILE A 147 0.77 35.80 -14.58
N TYR A 148 1.72 35.71 -15.51
CA TYR A 148 2.21 34.45 -16.09
C TYR A 148 3.72 34.36 -15.88
N LYS A 149 4.21 33.16 -15.59
CA LYS A 149 5.59 32.82 -15.29
C LYS A 149 5.98 31.56 -16.06
N ASP A 150 7.19 31.55 -16.57
CA ASP A 150 7.80 30.37 -17.18
C ASP A 150 8.34 29.47 -16.06
N THR A 151 7.61 28.39 -15.77
CA THR A 151 7.95 27.43 -14.71
C THR A 151 8.07 26.01 -15.28
N ALA A 152 8.71 25.14 -14.52
CA ALA A 152 9.06 23.81 -15.02
C ALA A 152 7.85 22.88 -15.18
N LEU A 153 6.86 23.01 -14.29
CA LEU A 153 5.69 22.12 -14.22
C LEU A 153 4.37 22.80 -14.63
N ASP A 154 4.42 24.06 -15.09
CA ASP A 154 3.26 24.89 -15.43
C ASP A 154 2.19 24.96 -14.33
N MET A 155 2.61 25.07 -13.06
CA MET A 155 1.66 25.25 -11.97
C MET A 155 1.01 26.64 -12.04
N GLY A 156 -0.27 26.69 -11.69
CA GLY A 156 -1.03 27.94 -11.70
C GLY A 156 -2.33 27.86 -10.94
N PHE A 157 -2.69 28.99 -10.33
CA PHE A 157 -4.01 29.19 -9.72
C PHE A 157 -5.09 29.46 -10.78
N TRP A 158 -6.36 29.64 -10.39
CA TRP A 158 -7.46 30.01 -11.32
C TRP A 158 -7.76 29.00 -12.44
N CYS A 159 -7.37 27.73 -12.32
CA CYS A 159 -7.83 26.73 -13.29
C CYS A 159 -9.36 26.68 -13.31
N GLY A 160 -9.96 26.55 -14.49
CA GLY A 160 -11.41 26.56 -14.62
C GLY A 160 -12.07 27.85 -14.07
N ASN A 161 -11.32 28.96 -13.96
CA ASN A 161 -11.75 30.23 -13.36
C ASN A 161 -12.08 30.14 -11.86
N ILE A 162 -11.42 29.24 -11.14
CA ILE A 162 -11.58 29.01 -9.70
C ILE A 162 -10.30 29.45 -8.99
N GLU A 163 -10.34 30.58 -8.27
CA GLU A 163 -9.15 31.26 -7.76
C GLU A 163 -8.15 30.36 -7.01
N ARG A 164 -8.63 29.40 -6.23
CA ARG A 164 -7.80 28.60 -5.31
C ARG A 164 -7.49 27.20 -5.82
N LEU A 165 -8.06 26.81 -6.96
CA LEU A 165 -7.70 25.58 -7.64
C LEU A 165 -6.31 25.76 -8.24
N LEU A 166 -5.33 25.10 -7.62
CA LEU A 166 -3.93 25.10 -8.01
C LEU A 166 -3.64 23.87 -8.86
N CYS A 167 -3.53 24.02 -10.17
CA CYS A 167 -3.20 22.89 -11.04
C CYS A 167 -1.72 22.78 -11.30
N VAL A 168 -1.36 21.65 -11.89
CA VAL A 168 -0.06 21.33 -12.46
C VAL A 168 -0.27 20.65 -13.81
N ASP A 169 0.70 20.75 -14.72
CA ASP A 169 0.80 19.80 -15.82
C ASP A 169 1.29 18.45 -15.26
N VAL A 170 0.36 17.51 -15.16
CA VAL A 170 0.63 16.17 -14.57
C VAL A 170 1.70 15.42 -15.37
N GLY A 171 1.76 15.57 -16.71
CA GLY A 171 2.78 14.90 -17.52
C GLY A 171 4.18 15.43 -17.22
N LYS A 172 4.33 16.74 -17.06
CA LYS A 172 5.60 17.36 -16.62
C LYS A 172 5.95 16.96 -15.20
N ALA A 173 4.98 16.91 -14.29
CA ALA A 173 5.21 16.46 -12.91
C ALA A 173 5.77 15.04 -12.86
N TYR A 174 5.15 14.09 -13.59
CA TYR A 174 5.64 12.70 -13.66
C TYR A 174 6.97 12.56 -14.40
N ALA A 175 7.20 13.33 -15.48
CA ALA A 175 8.48 13.36 -16.18
C ALA A 175 9.65 13.71 -15.23
N HIS A 176 9.40 14.48 -14.18
CA HIS A 176 10.37 14.75 -13.12
C HIS A 176 10.31 13.74 -11.96
N ALA A 177 9.13 13.34 -11.50
CA ALA A 177 8.96 12.39 -10.41
C ALA A 177 9.66 11.04 -10.68
N ASN A 178 9.64 10.58 -11.95
CA ASN A 178 10.27 9.34 -12.41
C ASN A 178 11.81 9.31 -12.31
N ASN A 179 12.45 10.33 -11.72
CA ASN A 179 13.86 10.26 -11.30
C ASN A 179 14.03 9.57 -9.93
N ALA A 180 12.97 9.45 -9.11
CA ALA A 180 12.99 8.71 -7.86
C ALA A 180 13.13 7.19 -8.11
N PRO A 181 13.51 6.40 -7.07
CA PRO A 181 13.59 4.94 -7.19
C PRO A 181 12.27 4.28 -7.61
N ASP A 182 11.14 4.78 -7.09
CA ASP A 182 9.78 4.42 -7.50
C ASP A 182 8.83 5.62 -7.29
N VAL A 183 7.60 5.53 -7.80
CA VAL A 183 6.59 6.60 -7.73
C VAL A 183 5.18 6.01 -7.58
N ASP A 184 4.65 6.03 -6.36
CA ASP A 184 3.24 5.68 -6.12
C ASP A 184 2.33 6.91 -6.04
N GLN A 185 2.87 8.04 -5.55
CA GLN A 185 2.10 9.25 -5.31
C GLN A 185 2.96 10.50 -5.46
N VAL A 186 2.55 11.39 -6.37
CA VAL A 186 3.24 12.66 -6.63
C VAL A 186 2.64 13.77 -5.76
N LEU A 187 3.52 14.59 -5.17
CA LEU A 187 3.18 15.77 -4.37
C LEU A 187 3.79 17.01 -5.01
N ALA A 188 3.01 17.71 -5.83
CA ALA A 188 3.47 18.89 -6.57
C ALA A 188 3.35 20.16 -5.72
N ILE A 189 4.48 20.79 -5.43
CA ILE A 189 4.59 21.89 -4.47
C ILE A 189 4.87 23.21 -5.18
N ALA A 190 3.91 24.13 -5.17
CA ALA A 190 4.09 25.47 -5.73
C ALA A 190 4.87 26.38 -4.79
N ASN A 191 5.89 27.07 -5.30
CA ASN A 191 6.60 28.13 -4.58
C ASN A 191 5.69 29.35 -4.33
N SER A 192 4.79 29.25 -3.36
CA SER A 192 3.80 30.28 -3.05
C SER A 192 3.37 30.25 -1.59
N SER A 193 3.02 31.43 -1.06
CA SER A 193 2.35 31.57 0.24
C SER A 193 0.83 31.73 0.11
N LYS A 194 0.33 31.90 -1.12
CA LYS A 194 -1.10 31.95 -1.40
C LYS A 194 -1.72 30.60 -1.07
N TYR A 195 -2.90 30.58 -0.46
CA TYR A 195 -3.63 29.33 -0.25
C TYR A 195 -4.08 28.74 -1.60
N GLY A 196 -3.90 27.44 -1.79
CA GLY A 196 -4.53 26.62 -2.83
C GLY A 196 -3.88 25.23 -2.90
N GLY A 197 -4.65 24.30 -3.44
CA GLY A 197 -4.33 22.88 -3.60
C GLY A 197 -5.31 22.24 -4.58
N ALA A 198 -5.04 20.97 -4.91
CA ALA A 198 -5.91 20.13 -5.70
C ALA A 198 -5.54 18.65 -5.56
N GLY A 199 -6.54 17.77 -5.49
CA GLY A 199 -6.39 16.32 -5.46
C GLY A 199 -6.83 15.69 -6.78
N TYR A 200 -5.93 14.92 -7.40
CA TYR A 200 -6.14 14.22 -8.68
C TYR A 200 -6.26 12.72 -8.37
N SER A 201 -7.49 12.21 -8.29
CA SER A 201 -7.75 10.83 -7.84
C SER A 201 -7.26 9.77 -8.81
N SER A 202 -7.44 9.97 -10.11
CA SER A 202 -6.87 9.02 -11.08
C SER A 202 -5.38 9.26 -11.18
N SER A 203 -4.98 10.54 -11.21
CA SER A 203 -3.67 11.18 -11.05
C SER A 203 -2.62 10.51 -10.18
N GLU A 204 -3.07 9.96 -9.04
CA GLU A 204 -2.22 9.72 -7.86
C GLU A 204 -1.32 10.94 -7.59
N LEU A 205 -1.93 12.13 -7.67
CA LEU A 205 -1.24 13.40 -7.56
C LEU A 205 -2.01 14.37 -6.67
N ALA A 206 -1.30 15.07 -5.80
CA ALA A 206 -1.84 16.18 -5.02
C ALA A 206 -0.97 17.42 -5.23
N THR A 207 -1.60 18.60 -5.24
CA THR A 207 -0.91 19.89 -5.27
C THR A 207 -1.09 20.63 -3.95
N SER A 208 -0.09 21.41 -3.54
CA SER A 208 -0.22 22.35 -2.43
C SER A 208 0.72 23.53 -2.60
N SER A 209 0.33 24.68 -2.06
CA SER A 209 1.20 25.84 -1.96
C SER A 209 2.16 25.68 -0.80
N SER A 210 3.45 25.89 -1.01
CA SER A 210 4.50 25.48 -0.07
C SER A 210 4.50 26.20 1.29
N ARG A 211 4.17 27.50 1.29
CA ARG A 211 4.37 28.39 2.44
C ARG A 211 3.08 29.04 2.94
N ASN A 212 1.93 28.48 2.57
CA ASN A 212 0.69 28.85 3.22
C ASN A 212 0.64 28.26 4.64
N SER A 213 0.03 28.96 5.61
CA SER A 213 -0.07 28.46 6.99
C SER A 213 -0.88 27.16 7.12
N TRP A 214 -1.74 26.87 6.14
CA TRP A 214 -2.52 25.64 6.07
C TRP A 214 -1.90 24.57 5.17
N ALA A 215 -0.70 24.79 4.61
CA ALA A 215 -0.13 23.93 3.56
C ALA A 215 -0.05 22.44 3.92
N PRO A 216 0.38 22.03 5.15
CA PRO A 216 0.34 20.63 5.53
C PRO A 216 -1.08 20.06 5.57
N GLU A 217 -2.04 20.81 6.11
CA GLU A 217 -3.45 20.37 6.19
C GLU A 217 -4.07 20.23 4.81
N VAL A 218 -3.78 21.15 3.90
CA VAL A 218 -4.21 21.07 2.49
C VAL A 218 -3.62 19.83 1.85
N LEU A 219 -2.30 19.63 1.96
CA LEU A 219 -1.64 18.48 1.35
C LEU A 219 -2.26 17.15 1.82
N ILE A 220 -2.57 17.02 3.12
CA ILE A 220 -3.22 15.82 3.67
C ILE A 220 -4.67 15.70 3.18
N HIS A 221 -5.43 16.79 3.08
CA HIS A 221 -6.77 16.80 2.51
C HIS A 221 -6.76 16.30 1.05
N GLU A 222 -5.86 16.84 0.24
CA GLU A 222 -5.73 16.47 -1.18
C GLU A 222 -5.22 15.03 -1.37
N LEU A 223 -4.34 14.56 -0.48
CA LEU A 223 -3.98 13.14 -0.39
C LEU A 223 -5.17 12.25 -0.04
N GLY A 224 -6.15 12.76 0.72
CA GLY A 224 -7.42 12.08 0.94
C GLY A 224 -8.12 11.75 -0.38
N HIS A 225 -8.02 12.62 -1.38
CA HIS A 225 -8.57 12.37 -2.72
C HIS A 225 -7.67 11.49 -3.60
N SER A 226 -6.36 11.77 -3.63
CA SER A 226 -5.44 11.13 -4.58
C SER A 226 -4.98 9.75 -4.15
N LEU A 227 -4.82 9.52 -2.84
CA LEU A 227 -4.43 8.23 -2.26
C LEU A 227 -5.63 7.55 -1.58
N GLY A 228 -6.37 8.30 -0.76
CA GLY A 228 -7.47 7.73 0.03
C GLY A 228 -8.78 7.46 -0.72
N ASN A 229 -8.89 7.91 -1.98
CA ASN A 229 -10.11 7.83 -2.78
C ASN A 229 -11.37 8.39 -2.07
N LEU A 230 -11.18 9.41 -1.25
CA LEU A 230 -12.23 10.03 -0.43
C LEU A 230 -12.96 11.11 -1.23
N ALA A 231 -14.21 11.37 -0.85
CA ALA A 231 -14.98 12.50 -1.38
C ALA A 231 -14.95 13.67 -0.40
N ASP A 232 -15.24 14.87 -0.91
CA ASP A 232 -15.50 16.01 -0.04
C ASP A 232 -16.80 15.85 0.76
N GLU A 233 -16.75 16.28 2.01
CA GLU A 233 -17.82 16.17 2.99
C GLU A 233 -18.53 17.51 3.26
N TYR A 234 -18.04 18.62 2.69
CA TYR A 234 -18.70 19.92 2.80
C TYR A 234 -19.82 20.08 1.76
N HIS A 235 -20.72 21.03 2.05
CA HIS A 235 -21.87 21.36 1.21
C HIS A 235 -22.07 22.89 1.18
N TYR A 236 -22.72 23.42 0.15
CA TYR A 236 -22.87 24.87 0.00
C TYR A 236 -24.00 25.50 0.82
N GLY A 237 -24.89 24.69 1.39
CA GLY A 237 -26.03 25.21 2.16
C GLY A 237 -27.02 26.00 1.29
N ASP A 238 -27.01 25.73 -0.01
CA ASP A 238 -27.79 26.39 -1.06
C ASP A 238 -29.15 25.72 -1.31
N GLY A 239 -29.52 24.73 -0.48
CA GLY A 239 -30.75 23.96 -0.59
C GLY A 239 -30.73 22.88 -1.67
N THR A 240 -29.59 22.58 -2.30
CA THR A 240 -29.54 21.59 -3.38
C THR A 240 -29.49 20.14 -2.89
N THR A 241 -30.12 19.24 -3.65
CA THR A 241 -30.17 17.79 -3.38
C THR A 241 -29.26 17.03 -4.33
N TYR A 242 -28.54 16.04 -3.81
CA TYR A 242 -27.76 15.11 -4.61
C TYR A 242 -28.66 14.11 -5.35
N THR A 243 -28.55 14.07 -6.67
CA THR A 243 -29.38 13.21 -7.56
C THR A 243 -28.58 12.14 -8.29
N GLY A 244 -27.25 12.08 -8.07
CA GLY A 244 -26.37 11.09 -8.69
C GLY A 244 -26.58 9.67 -8.19
N ASN A 245 -25.75 8.75 -8.68
CA ASN A 245 -25.67 7.38 -8.17
C ASN A 245 -25.04 7.35 -6.78
N GLU A 246 -25.13 6.20 -6.11
CA GLU A 246 -24.41 5.96 -4.86
C GLU A 246 -22.92 6.32 -5.04
N PRO A 247 -22.36 7.26 -4.25
CA PRO A 247 -20.95 7.64 -4.35
C PRO A 247 -20.04 6.41 -4.20
N GLY A 248 -18.93 6.37 -4.92
CA GLY A 248 -17.91 5.32 -4.76
C GLY A 248 -17.16 5.43 -3.43
N ALA A 249 -16.73 6.64 -3.10
CA ALA A 249 -15.95 6.96 -1.90
C ALA A 249 -16.58 6.42 -0.61
N VAL A 250 -15.74 5.90 0.29
CA VAL A 250 -16.20 5.24 1.53
C VAL A 250 -16.87 6.21 2.51
N ASN A 251 -16.56 7.50 2.43
CA ASN A 251 -17.00 8.55 3.34
C ASN A 251 -18.23 9.35 2.84
N ALA A 252 -18.89 8.91 1.77
CA ALA A 252 -20.13 9.51 1.27
C ALA A 252 -21.14 8.44 0.83
N SER A 253 -22.43 8.68 1.07
CA SER A 253 -23.49 7.73 0.71
C SER A 253 -24.86 8.39 0.55
N LYS A 254 -25.74 7.82 -0.29
CA LYS A 254 -27.16 8.20 -0.33
C LYS A 254 -28.00 7.41 0.68
N LEU A 255 -27.44 6.36 1.26
CA LEU A 255 -28.15 5.49 2.18
C LEU A 255 -28.34 6.20 3.52
N THR A 256 -29.56 6.15 4.04
CA THR A 256 -29.87 6.52 5.42
C THR A 256 -29.27 5.49 6.39
N ARG A 257 -29.15 5.83 7.68
CA ARG A 257 -28.69 4.89 8.72
C ARG A 257 -29.42 3.53 8.64
N PRO A 258 -30.76 3.44 8.65
CA PRO A 258 -31.45 2.14 8.62
C PRO A 258 -31.12 1.33 7.36
N GLU A 259 -30.93 1.98 6.22
CA GLU A 259 -30.56 1.31 4.97
C GLU A 259 -29.12 0.79 5.02
N MET A 260 -28.16 1.57 5.55
CA MET A 260 -26.78 1.10 5.74
C MET A 260 -26.71 -0.10 6.69
N GLU A 261 -27.43 -0.05 7.81
CA GLU A 261 -27.48 -1.14 8.79
C GLU A 261 -28.15 -2.39 8.20
N THR A 262 -29.24 -2.23 7.44
CA THR A 262 -29.96 -3.37 6.84
C THR A 262 -29.20 -4.01 5.68
N LEU A 263 -28.50 -3.20 4.88
CA LEU A 263 -27.77 -3.67 3.70
C LEU A 263 -26.33 -4.05 4.00
N GLU A 264 -25.83 -3.74 5.21
CA GLU A 264 -24.44 -3.89 5.62
C GLU A 264 -23.48 -3.22 4.61
N ARG A 265 -23.74 -1.94 4.32
CA ARG A 265 -22.96 -1.14 3.34
C ARG A 265 -22.34 0.09 3.98
N LYS A 266 -21.27 0.60 3.35
CA LYS A 266 -20.56 1.82 3.76
C LYS A 266 -20.04 1.69 5.20
N TRP A 267 -20.28 2.69 6.05
CA TRP A 267 -19.75 2.74 7.40
C TRP A 267 -20.69 2.14 8.47
N PHE A 268 -21.57 1.20 8.10
CA PHE A 268 -22.50 0.58 9.06
C PHE A 268 -21.78 -0.01 10.29
N ARG A 269 -20.56 -0.56 10.12
CA ARG A 269 -19.74 -1.11 11.22
C ARG A 269 -19.23 -0.06 12.19
N TRP A 270 -19.19 1.20 11.76
CA TRP A 270 -18.74 2.33 12.57
C TRP A 270 -19.89 3.06 13.25
N MET A 271 -21.14 2.70 12.97
CA MET A 271 -22.30 3.38 13.53
C MET A 271 -22.24 3.47 15.07
N ASP A 272 -22.55 4.64 15.61
CA ASP A 272 -22.52 4.97 17.05
C ASP A 272 -21.12 4.99 17.70
N VAL A 273 -20.06 4.71 16.96
CA VAL A 273 -18.69 4.69 17.50
C VAL A 273 -18.26 6.11 17.88
N SER A 274 -17.63 6.22 19.05
CA SER A 274 -16.97 7.43 19.52
C SER A 274 -15.55 7.11 19.97
N ARG A 275 -14.54 7.76 19.36
CA ARG A 275 -13.12 7.58 19.71
C ARG A 275 -12.46 8.91 20.04
N THR A 276 -11.83 9.02 21.21
CA THR A 276 -11.08 10.23 21.58
C THR A 276 -10.11 10.65 20.48
N GLY A 277 -10.06 11.95 20.19
CA GLY A 277 -9.26 12.51 19.10
C GLY A 277 -10.02 12.73 17.81
N PHE A 278 -11.16 12.07 17.60
CA PHE A 278 -11.98 12.19 16.38
C PHE A 278 -13.21 13.08 16.59
N ASP A 279 -13.81 13.54 15.49
CA ASP A 279 -15.14 14.15 15.49
C ASP A 279 -16.21 13.05 15.51
N ASN A 280 -16.98 12.97 16.59
CA ASN A 280 -17.85 11.83 16.93
C ASN A 280 -19.25 12.32 17.37
N PRO A 281 -20.24 11.42 17.51
CA PRO A 281 -20.23 9.99 17.11
C PRO A 281 -20.22 9.83 15.59
N ILE A 282 -19.95 8.61 15.13
CA ILE A 282 -20.20 8.24 13.74
C ILE A 282 -21.69 7.97 13.56
N ASP A 283 -22.30 8.62 12.56
CA ASP A 283 -23.71 8.49 12.19
C ASP A 283 -23.90 8.86 10.71
N THR A 284 -25.13 9.02 10.22
CA THR A 284 -25.43 9.58 8.90
C THR A 284 -25.79 11.06 8.99
N TYR A 285 -24.81 11.95 8.85
CA TYR A 285 -25.02 13.40 8.84
C TYR A 285 -25.34 13.88 7.44
N GLU A 286 -26.52 14.47 7.23
CA GLU A 286 -26.92 14.95 5.91
C GLU A 286 -26.03 16.11 5.44
N GLY A 287 -25.70 16.08 4.15
CA GLY A 287 -24.87 17.04 3.46
C GLY A 287 -23.44 16.53 3.25
N ALA A 288 -23.05 16.38 1.99
CA ALA A 288 -21.73 15.97 1.52
C ALA A 288 -21.67 16.19 -0.01
N VAL A 289 -20.51 15.98 -0.63
CA VAL A 289 -20.35 16.02 -2.10
C VAL A 289 -21.01 17.28 -2.68
N TYR A 290 -20.78 18.41 -2.01
CA TYR A 290 -21.27 19.74 -2.40
C TYR A 290 -22.79 19.95 -2.33
N LYS A 291 -23.56 18.98 -1.85
CA LYS A 291 -25.03 19.00 -1.79
C LYS A 291 -25.51 18.98 -0.36
N GLN A 292 -26.52 19.78 -0.07
CA GLN A 292 -27.06 19.91 1.28
C GLN A 292 -27.95 18.73 1.68
N TYR A 293 -28.67 18.13 0.71
CA TYR A 293 -29.65 17.07 0.96
C TYR A 293 -29.41 15.82 0.12
N GLY A 294 -29.91 14.67 0.58
CA GLY A 294 -29.94 13.41 -0.19
C GLY A 294 -28.61 12.67 -0.32
N VAL A 295 -27.60 13.10 0.45
CA VAL A 295 -26.30 12.43 0.60
C VAL A 295 -25.79 12.72 2.01
N TYR A 296 -25.09 11.76 2.60
CA TYR A 296 -24.66 11.73 3.99
C TYR A 296 -23.14 11.56 4.09
N ARG A 297 -22.57 12.11 5.16
CA ARG A 297 -21.20 11.89 5.62
C ARG A 297 -21.20 11.20 6.99
N PRO A 298 -20.10 10.55 7.41
CA PRO A 298 -20.08 9.71 8.59
C PRO A 298 -19.97 10.47 9.92
N SER A 299 -19.49 11.72 9.93
CA SER A 299 -19.22 12.47 11.16
C SER A 299 -19.71 13.93 11.11
N PRO A 300 -19.84 14.61 12.26
CA PRO A 300 -20.20 16.03 12.28
C PRO A 300 -19.20 16.90 11.50
N ASN A 301 -17.92 16.53 11.57
CA ASN A 301 -16.80 17.17 10.89
C ASN A 301 -15.68 16.15 10.60
N SER A 302 -14.74 16.50 9.72
CA SER A 302 -13.56 15.69 9.40
C SER A 302 -12.57 16.53 8.58
N LYS A 303 -11.38 16.00 8.30
CA LYS A 303 -10.42 16.60 7.36
C LYS A 303 -10.98 16.79 5.94
N MET A 304 -11.92 15.94 5.50
CA MET A 304 -12.60 16.08 4.22
C MET A 304 -13.71 17.14 4.24
N LYS A 305 -13.92 17.82 5.37
CA LYS A 305 -14.91 18.90 5.54
C LYS A 305 -14.32 20.20 6.05
N ALA A 306 -13.28 20.13 6.89
CA ALA A 306 -12.63 21.27 7.51
C ALA A 306 -11.17 20.92 7.85
N LEU A 307 -10.25 21.86 7.63
CA LEU A 307 -8.84 21.73 8.02
C LEU A 307 -8.66 21.79 9.53
N GLY A 308 -7.52 21.30 10.03
CA GLY A 308 -7.19 21.25 11.45
C GLY A 308 -8.01 20.20 12.21
N ARG A 309 -8.48 19.18 11.49
CA ARG A 309 -9.26 18.04 11.98
C ARG A 309 -8.66 16.76 11.44
N PRO A 310 -8.75 15.63 12.16
CA PRO A 310 -8.35 14.35 11.59
C PRO A 310 -9.37 13.90 10.54
N PHE A 311 -9.01 12.89 9.74
CA PHE A 311 -10.01 12.09 9.04
C PHE A 311 -11.03 11.52 10.03
N ASN A 312 -12.28 11.32 9.59
CA ASN A 312 -13.21 10.52 10.37
C ASN A 312 -12.84 9.03 10.32
N LEU A 313 -13.40 8.23 11.22
CA LEU A 313 -13.03 6.82 11.34
C LEU A 313 -13.19 6.01 10.04
N PRO A 314 -14.31 6.13 9.27
CA PRO A 314 -14.41 5.45 7.97
C PRO A 314 -13.39 5.93 6.92
N SER A 315 -13.04 7.22 6.93
CA SER A 315 -12.03 7.77 6.02
C SER A 315 -10.62 7.29 6.37
N ALA A 316 -10.30 7.20 7.67
CA ALA A 316 -9.05 6.65 8.16
C ALA A 316 -8.95 5.14 7.84
N GLU A 317 -10.01 4.36 8.06
CA GLU A 317 -10.08 2.94 7.64
C GLU A 317 -9.80 2.79 6.15
N GLY A 318 -10.49 3.57 5.30
CA GLY A 318 -10.29 3.54 3.86
C GLY A 318 -8.84 3.84 3.49
N THR A 319 -8.25 4.87 4.08
CA THR A 319 -6.85 5.26 3.83
C THR A 319 -5.87 4.17 4.26
N ILE A 320 -6.08 3.52 5.41
CA ILE A 320 -5.25 2.38 5.85
C ILE A 320 -5.34 1.22 4.84
N VAL A 321 -6.55 0.94 4.34
CA VAL A 321 -6.73 -0.11 3.32
C VAL A 321 -5.99 0.24 2.02
N GLU A 322 -6.02 1.50 1.57
CA GLU A 322 -5.23 1.93 0.42
C GLU A 322 -3.71 1.78 0.66
N ILE A 323 -3.24 2.03 1.90
CA ILE A 323 -1.83 1.78 2.26
C ILE A 323 -1.47 0.30 2.07
N TYR A 324 -2.30 -0.60 2.58
CA TYR A 324 -2.08 -2.05 2.51
C TYR A 324 -2.35 -2.68 1.14
N LYS A 325 -2.89 -1.93 0.17
CA LYS A 325 -2.93 -2.39 -1.23
C LYS A 325 -1.56 -2.36 -1.89
N VAL A 326 -0.65 -1.51 -1.38
CA VAL A 326 0.73 -1.38 -1.86
C VAL A 326 1.67 -2.15 -0.94
N VAL A 327 1.49 -2.01 0.38
CA VAL A 327 2.42 -2.55 1.38
C VAL A 327 1.94 -3.87 1.97
N ARG A 328 2.83 -4.85 2.02
CA ARG A 328 2.58 -6.20 2.56
C ARG A 328 3.16 -6.36 3.97
N PRO A 329 2.42 -7.04 4.90
CA PRO A 329 2.86 -7.31 6.27
C PRO A 329 4.23 -8.00 6.46
N ILE A 330 4.57 -8.96 5.60
CA ILE A 330 5.81 -9.74 5.68
C ILE A 330 6.86 -9.11 4.76
N GLU A 331 7.93 -8.59 5.35
CA GLU A 331 9.04 -7.95 4.63
C GLU A 331 9.98 -9.00 4.02
N ASN A 332 10.24 -10.06 4.78
CA ASN A 332 11.14 -11.14 4.37
C ASN A 332 10.74 -12.43 5.09
N ALA A 333 11.11 -13.58 4.53
CA ALA A 333 10.82 -14.88 5.11
C ALA A 333 11.90 -15.89 4.73
N SER A 334 11.92 -17.04 5.40
CA SER A 334 12.72 -18.18 4.95
C SER A 334 12.44 -18.50 3.47
N PRO A 335 13.49 -18.78 2.67
CA PRO A 335 13.34 -18.96 1.23
C PRO A 335 12.47 -20.19 0.90
N ASP A 336 11.89 -20.19 -0.30
CA ASP A 336 11.14 -21.32 -0.81
C ASP A 336 12.02 -22.56 -0.94
N ALA A 337 11.75 -23.55 -0.09
CA ALA A 337 12.39 -24.85 -0.10
C ALA A 337 11.41 -25.92 0.41
N THR A 338 11.64 -27.17 0.02
CA THR A 338 11.00 -28.31 0.68
C THR A 338 11.68 -28.50 2.03
N LEU A 339 10.89 -28.52 3.09
CA LEU A 339 11.33 -28.72 4.47
C LEU A 339 11.29 -30.21 4.81
N HIS A 340 12.13 -30.61 5.76
CA HIS A 340 12.29 -32.01 6.19
C HIS A 340 12.13 -32.19 7.71
N GLY A 341 11.80 -31.11 8.44
CA GLY A 341 11.43 -31.13 9.86
C GLY A 341 12.54 -30.73 10.82
N GLY A 342 13.77 -30.57 10.34
CA GLY A 342 14.91 -30.10 11.14
C GLY A 342 15.07 -28.58 11.14
N GLU A 343 14.38 -27.88 10.25
CA GLU A 343 14.58 -26.46 9.96
C GLU A 343 13.92 -25.55 11.00
N ARG A 344 14.51 -24.36 11.15
CA ARG A 344 13.93 -23.21 11.81
C ARG A 344 13.53 -22.18 10.76
N LEU A 345 12.24 -21.93 10.65
CA LEU A 345 11.69 -20.91 9.78
C LEU A 345 11.69 -19.55 10.49
N PHE A 346 11.75 -18.48 9.71
CA PHE A 346 11.59 -17.12 10.21
C PHE A 346 10.74 -16.27 9.26
N VAL A 347 10.15 -15.22 9.82
CA VAL A 347 9.59 -14.08 9.10
C VAL A 347 10.08 -12.76 9.70
N GLU A 348 10.38 -11.79 8.85
CA GLU A 348 10.57 -10.40 9.22
C GLU A 348 9.25 -9.66 8.93
N VAL A 349 8.69 -9.04 9.97
CA VAL A 349 7.39 -8.39 9.91
C VAL A 349 7.56 -6.88 9.91
N LEU A 350 6.91 -6.20 8.98
CA LEU A 350 6.91 -4.74 8.90
C LEU A 350 5.96 -4.16 9.95
N GLN A 351 6.50 -3.59 11.02
CA GLN A 351 5.70 -3.08 12.14
C GLN A 351 5.30 -1.60 11.91
N PRO A 352 4.03 -1.22 12.15
CA PRO A 352 3.63 0.16 12.30
C PRO A 352 4.06 0.69 13.68
N ILE A 353 3.83 1.98 13.92
CA ILE A 353 4.15 2.63 15.18
C ILE A 353 2.94 2.56 16.10
N GLY A 354 3.13 2.02 17.31
CA GLY A 354 2.11 2.04 18.38
C GLY A 354 1.42 0.71 18.63
N HIS A 355 1.53 -0.26 17.72
CA HIS A 355 1.10 -1.64 17.91
C HIS A 355 1.96 -2.61 17.11
N ASN A 356 1.87 -3.90 17.44
CA ASN A 356 2.54 -4.97 16.70
C ASN A 356 1.53 -5.71 15.82
N LEU A 357 1.96 -6.21 14.67
CA LEU A 357 1.22 -7.22 13.92
C LEU A 357 1.25 -8.55 14.67
N GLU A 358 0.17 -9.31 14.52
CA GLU A 358 0.01 -10.63 15.10
C GLU A 358 0.57 -11.68 14.14
N VAL A 359 1.41 -12.57 14.67
CA VAL A 359 1.95 -13.73 13.93
C VAL A 359 1.30 -14.99 14.49
N GLN A 360 0.92 -15.91 13.61
CA GLN A 360 0.45 -17.24 13.98
C GLN A 360 0.95 -18.28 12.96
N TRP A 361 1.64 -19.31 13.44
CA TRP A 361 2.05 -20.45 12.62
C TRP A 361 0.96 -21.51 12.58
N LEU A 362 0.80 -22.15 11.42
CA LEU A 362 -0.19 -23.18 11.14
C LEU A 362 0.49 -24.38 10.49
N ILE A 363 -0.03 -25.57 10.79
CA ILE A 363 0.31 -26.81 10.06
C ILE A 363 -1.00 -27.36 9.50
N ASP A 364 -1.03 -27.56 8.18
CA ASP A 364 -2.22 -28.00 7.41
C ASP A 364 -3.45 -27.10 7.63
N GLY A 365 -3.22 -25.80 7.85
CA GLY A 365 -4.27 -24.81 8.11
C GLY A 365 -4.76 -24.76 9.55
N GLU A 366 -4.25 -25.60 10.45
CA GLU A 366 -4.59 -25.59 11.87
C GLU A 366 -3.54 -24.79 12.67
N PRO A 367 -3.95 -23.83 13.53
CA PRO A 367 -3.03 -23.05 14.34
C PRO A 367 -2.23 -23.90 15.32
N VAL A 368 -0.91 -23.71 15.35
CA VAL A 368 -0.03 -24.33 16.34
C VAL A 368 -0.07 -23.50 17.62
N ALA A 369 -0.51 -24.11 18.72
CA ALA A 369 -0.74 -23.40 19.98
C ALA A 369 0.53 -22.74 20.52
N GLY A 370 0.48 -21.42 20.73
CA GLY A 370 1.60 -20.63 21.26
C GLY A 370 2.70 -20.30 20.24
N ALA A 371 2.57 -20.76 18.99
CA ALA A 371 3.50 -20.42 17.92
C ALA A 371 3.14 -19.05 17.32
N THR A 372 3.40 -17.99 18.09
CA THR A 372 3.10 -16.59 17.74
C THR A 372 4.34 -15.72 17.60
N GLU A 373 5.52 -16.32 17.63
CA GLU A 373 6.80 -15.64 17.44
C GLU A 373 7.17 -15.55 15.95
N THR A 374 8.13 -14.70 15.62
CA THR A 374 8.65 -14.54 14.26
C THR A 374 9.54 -15.69 13.78
N GLU A 375 9.91 -16.60 14.68
CA GLU A 375 10.64 -17.84 14.36
C GLU A 375 9.80 -19.07 14.72
N PHE A 376 10.00 -20.15 13.96
CA PHE A 376 9.30 -21.42 14.16
C PHE A 376 10.19 -22.62 13.88
N ALA A 377 10.53 -23.35 14.94
CA ALA A 377 11.31 -24.57 14.85
C ALA A 377 10.41 -25.79 14.68
N LEU A 378 10.52 -26.47 13.53
CA LEU A 378 9.66 -27.59 13.16
C LEU A 378 9.85 -28.81 14.08
N CYS A 379 11.09 -29.05 14.45
CA CYS A 379 11.55 -30.11 15.34
C CYS A 379 11.07 -29.95 16.80
N GLU A 380 10.56 -28.78 17.19
CA GLU A 380 9.91 -28.57 18.50
C GLU A 380 8.42 -28.92 18.46
N GLN A 381 7.88 -29.23 17.27
CA GLN A 381 6.47 -29.49 17.05
C GLN A 381 6.18 -31.00 16.97
N VAL A 382 4.96 -31.38 17.33
CA VAL A 382 4.46 -32.74 17.13
C VAL A 382 3.79 -32.82 15.76
N ILE A 383 4.48 -33.41 14.79
CA ILE A 383 4.04 -33.54 13.40
C ILE A 383 3.95 -35.02 13.05
N GLU A 384 2.87 -35.43 12.37
CA GLU A 384 2.72 -36.80 11.87
C GLU A 384 3.61 -37.05 10.64
N ASN A 385 3.96 -38.30 10.36
CA ASN A 385 4.71 -38.60 9.13
C ASN A 385 3.82 -38.37 7.91
N GLY A 386 4.32 -37.62 6.94
CA GLY A 386 3.54 -37.28 5.76
C GLY A 386 4.02 -36.03 5.05
N VAL A 387 3.17 -35.54 4.15
CA VAL A 387 3.36 -34.27 3.48
C VAL A 387 2.42 -33.27 4.14
N HIS A 388 2.97 -32.17 4.60
CA HIS A 388 2.28 -31.10 5.30
C HIS A 388 2.52 -29.76 4.61
N VAL A 389 1.67 -28.79 4.91
CA VAL A 389 1.90 -27.38 4.58
C VAL A 389 2.10 -26.62 5.86
N VAL A 390 3.26 -25.99 6.00
CA VAL A 390 3.55 -25.07 7.11
C VAL A 390 3.25 -23.67 6.60
N THR A 391 2.39 -22.94 7.30
CA THR A 391 2.01 -21.57 6.94
C THR A 391 2.28 -20.65 8.10
N VAL A 392 2.79 -19.46 7.82
CA VAL A 392 2.76 -18.34 8.77
C VAL A 392 1.70 -17.35 8.29
N ARG A 393 0.82 -16.95 9.20
CA ARG A 393 -0.16 -15.88 8.98
C ARG A 393 0.27 -14.66 9.80
N VAL A 394 0.39 -13.52 9.13
CA VAL A 394 0.69 -12.23 9.76
C VAL A 394 -0.45 -11.27 9.50
N VAL A 395 -1.00 -10.65 10.54
CA VAL A 395 -2.17 -9.78 10.47
C VAL A 395 -1.91 -8.47 11.20
N ASP A 396 -2.29 -7.34 10.62
CA ASP A 396 -2.44 -6.10 11.39
C ASP A 396 -3.79 -6.08 12.13
N PRO A 397 -3.79 -6.19 13.49
CA PRO A 397 -5.01 -6.26 14.28
C PRO A 397 -5.61 -4.89 14.58
N THR A 398 -5.14 -3.81 13.93
CA THR A 398 -5.58 -2.44 14.20
C THR A 398 -7.10 -2.33 14.28
N ASP A 399 -7.58 -1.67 15.33
CA ASP A 399 -9.00 -1.39 15.54
C ASP A 399 -9.51 -0.23 14.67
N MET A 400 -8.62 0.43 13.93
CA MET A 400 -8.92 1.44 12.92
C MET A 400 -9.40 0.84 11.60
N VAL A 401 -9.33 -0.48 11.43
CA VAL A 401 -10.05 -1.24 10.40
C VAL A 401 -11.04 -2.15 11.12
N ARG A 402 -12.31 -2.16 10.71
CA ARG A 402 -13.38 -2.99 11.29
C ARG A 402 -14.05 -3.88 10.25
N ASP A 403 -13.83 -3.63 8.97
CA ASP A 403 -14.20 -4.56 7.92
C ASP A 403 -13.22 -5.75 7.89
N GLU A 404 -13.58 -6.84 8.55
CA GLU A 404 -12.75 -8.06 8.57
C GLU A 404 -12.55 -8.67 7.18
N THR A 405 -13.44 -8.41 6.21
CA THR A 405 -13.19 -8.83 4.82
C THR A 405 -12.04 -8.03 4.20
N LEU A 406 -11.95 -6.72 4.48
CA LEU A 406 -10.82 -5.92 4.02
C LEU A 406 -9.54 -6.26 4.80
N ARG A 407 -9.65 -6.57 6.10
CA ARG A 407 -8.51 -7.03 6.89
C ARG A 407 -7.93 -8.31 6.31
N ASP A 408 -8.76 -9.34 6.13
CA ASP A 408 -8.35 -10.62 5.55
C ASP A 408 -7.75 -10.46 4.15
N GLN A 409 -8.26 -9.51 3.37
CA GLN A 409 -7.82 -9.30 2.00
C GLN A 409 -6.49 -8.53 1.87
N TYR A 410 -6.28 -7.51 2.71
CA TYR A 410 -5.19 -6.54 2.52
C TYR A 410 -4.23 -6.44 3.72
N LEU A 411 -4.73 -6.57 4.95
CA LEU A 411 -3.94 -6.45 6.18
C LEU A 411 -3.42 -7.79 6.69
N THR A 412 -3.80 -8.88 6.03
CA THR A 412 -3.37 -10.25 6.33
C THR A 412 -2.51 -10.77 5.19
N GLN A 413 -1.37 -11.35 5.53
CA GLN A 413 -0.54 -12.09 4.59
C GLN A 413 -0.24 -13.48 5.13
N GLU A 414 -0.38 -14.47 4.25
CA GLU A 414 0.08 -15.84 4.51
C GLU A 414 1.28 -16.16 3.63
N TYR A 415 2.24 -16.89 4.19
CA TYR A 415 3.36 -17.47 3.47
C TYR A 415 3.50 -18.95 3.83
N SER A 416 3.72 -19.81 2.84
CA SER A 416 3.64 -21.26 3.03
C SER A 416 4.84 -22.00 2.45
N TRP A 417 5.23 -23.06 3.14
CA TRP A 417 6.27 -24.01 2.73
C TRP A 417 5.72 -25.42 2.71
N PHE A 418 6.24 -26.26 1.81
CA PHE A 418 5.96 -27.69 1.81
C PHE A 418 6.90 -28.40 2.78
N LEU A 419 6.34 -29.21 3.67
CA LEU A 419 7.08 -30.06 4.59
C LEU A 419 6.87 -31.52 4.20
N VAL A 420 7.95 -32.24 3.94
CA VAL A 420 7.93 -33.70 3.80
C VAL A 420 8.55 -34.27 5.07
N TYR A 421 7.70 -34.58 6.04
CA TYR A 421 8.12 -35.07 7.35
C TYR A 421 8.13 -36.60 7.38
N SER A 422 9.26 -37.20 7.74
CA SER A 422 9.42 -38.65 7.90
C SER A 422 9.75 -39.06 9.34
N GLY A 423 9.52 -38.17 10.31
CA GLY A 423 9.97 -38.30 11.69
C GLY A 423 11.22 -37.46 11.95
N PRO A 424 11.65 -37.31 13.21
CA PRO A 424 12.93 -36.68 13.53
C PRO A 424 14.04 -37.38 12.74
N PRO A 425 14.97 -36.67 12.08
CA PRO A 425 16.08 -37.32 11.37
C PRO A 425 16.93 -38.26 12.26
N ALA A 426 16.91 -38.02 13.57
CA ALA A 426 17.55 -38.87 14.58
C ALA A 426 16.70 -40.07 15.04
N ASP A 427 15.41 -40.16 14.68
CA ASP A 427 14.55 -41.33 14.87
C ASP A 427 14.73 -42.28 13.68
N PHE A 428 15.95 -42.79 13.53
CA PHE A 428 16.35 -43.67 12.43
C PHE A 428 15.65 -45.04 12.48
N SER A 429 15.13 -45.42 13.65
CA SER A 429 14.34 -46.64 13.84
C SER A 429 12.87 -46.48 13.44
N GLY A 430 12.37 -45.24 13.38
CA GLY A 430 10.99 -44.89 13.06
C GLY A 430 10.00 -45.27 14.16
N ASP A 431 10.47 -45.35 15.41
CA ASP A 431 9.66 -45.75 16.57
C ASP A 431 9.03 -44.56 17.31
N GLY A 432 9.32 -43.34 16.86
CA GLY A 432 8.85 -42.08 17.42
C GLY A 432 9.72 -41.57 18.57
N THR A 433 10.82 -42.24 18.92
CA THR A 433 11.67 -41.87 20.07
C THR A 433 13.15 -41.94 19.76
N VAL A 434 13.83 -40.80 19.75
CA VAL A 434 15.30 -40.75 19.58
C VAL A 434 15.99 -41.36 20.81
N ASN A 435 16.53 -42.56 20.63
CA ASN A 435 17.21 -43.33 21.66
C ASN A 435 18.31 -44.21 21.05
N THR A 436 18.94 -45.04 21.88
CA THR A 436 20.05 -45.91 21.45
C THR A 436 19.69 -46.84 20.28
N LEU A 437 18.42 -47.17 20.08
CA LEU A 437 17.93 -47.98 18.95
C LEU A 437 18.15 -47.28 17.61
N ASP A 438 17.97 -45.95 17.55
CA ASP A 438 18.22 -45.17 16.34
C ASP A 438 19.71 -45.09 16.02
N PHE A 439 20.53 -44.90 17.05
CA PHE A 439 21.98 -44.93 16.90
C PHE A 439 22.44 -46.27 16.31
N LEU A 440 21.88 -47.37 16.78
CA LEU A 440 22.17 -48.70 16.25
C LEU A 440 21.63 -48.89 14.83
N ALA A 441 20.43 -48.41 14.54
CA ALA A 441 19.83 -48.50 13.21
C ALA A 441 20.65 -47.72 12.16
N PHE A 442 21.06 -46.48 12.48
CA PHE A 442 21.93 -45.68 11.63
C PHE A 442 23.29 -46.36 11.41
N LEU A 443 23.95 -46.84 12.48
CA LEU A 443 25.26 -47.48 12.35
C LEU A 443 25.21 -48.73 11.47
N ASN A 444 24.08 -49.47 11.49
CA ASN A 444 23.86 -50.62 10.62
C ASN A 444 23.71 -50.19 9.15
N ALA A 445 22.88 -49.18 8.86
CA ALA A 445 22.67 -48.65 7.51
C ALA A 445 23.96 -48.06 6.92
N TRP A 446 24.72 -47.30 7.72
CA TRP A 446 26.02 -46.73 7.32
C TRP A 446 27.05 -47.83 6.98
N ASN A 447 27.17 -48.86 7.84
CA ASN A 447 28.06 -49.99 7.56
C ASN A 447 27.62 -50.80 6.33
N ALA A 448 26.33 -50.83 6.03
CA ALA A 448 25.77 -51.51 4.86
C ALA A 448 25.86 -50.66 3.57
N GLY A 449 26.21 -49.38 3.67
CA GLY A 449 26.21 -48.45 2.53
C GLY A 449 24.81 -48.20 1.97
N GLU A 450 23.79 -48.20 2.83
CA GLU A 450 22.41 -47.90 2.42
C GLU A 450 22.21 -46.41 2.17
N SER A 451 21.49 -46.06 1.09
CA SER A 451 21.32 -44.66 0.66
C SER A 451 20.58 -43.75 1.66
N ASN A 452 19.89 -44.31 2.66
CA ASN A 452 19.28 -43.55 3.75
C ASN A 452 20.30 -43.14 4.83
N ALA A 453 21.54 -43.63 4.78
CA ALA A 453 22.63 -43.21 5.65
C ALA A 453 23.43 -42.01 5.10
N ASP A 454 23.10 -41.52 3.91
CA ASP A 454 23.61 -40.26 3.34
C ASP A 454 22.75 -39.09 3.86
N LEU A 455 23.16 -38.50 4.99
CA LEU A 455 22.41 -37.46 5.70
C LEU A 455 22.72 -36.05 5.23
N ASN A 456 23.89 -35.83 4.62
CA ASN A 456 24.22 -34.53 4.04
C ASN A 456 23.79 -34.40 2.57
N HIS A 457 23.27 -35.49 1.98
CA HIS A 457 22.75 -35.59 0.63
C HIS A 457 23.79 -35.24 -0.46
N ASP A 458 25.07 -35.54 -0.21
CA ASP A 458 26.16 -35.30 -1.15
C ASP A 458 26.41 -36.47 -2.12
N GLY A 459 25.72 -37.61 -1.91
CA GLY A 459 25.81 -38.82 -2.71
C GLY A 459 26.92 -39.78 -2.29
N GLU A 460 27.67 -39.50 -1.21
CA GLU A 460 28.74 -40.34 -0.67
C GLU A 460 28.54 -40.67 0.81
N ILE A 461 28.23 -41.93 1.14
CA ILE A 461 28.12 -42.38 2.54
C ILE A 461 29.51 -42.47 3.17
N ASN A 462 29.85 -41.51 4.03
CA ASN A 462 31.16 -41.38 4.63
C ASN A 462 31.10 -40.89 6.10
N THR A 463 32.23 -40.41 6.64
CA THR A 463 32.31 -40.01 8.06
C THR A 463 31.58 -38.70 8.35
N LEU A 464 31.31 -37.88 7.34
CA LEU A 464 30.52 -36.65 7.45
C LEU A 464 29.07 -36.95 7.80
N ASP A 465 28.49 -38.05 7.29
CA ASP A 465 27.15 -38.49 7.67
C ASP A 465 27.07 -38.92 9.13
N VAL A 466 28.11 -39.59 9.64
CA VAL A 466 28.19 -39.99 11.05
C VAL A 466 28.25 -38.76 11.96
N LEU A 467 29.00 -37.72 11.55
CA LEU A 467 29.05 -36.46 12.28
C LEU A 467 27.70 -35.72 12.21
N GLY A 468 27.03 -35.73 11.05
CA GLY A 468 25.68 -35.21 10.88
C GLY A 468 24.66 -35.91 11.77
N PHE A 469 24.65 -37.24 11.78
CA PHE A 469 23.77 -38.04 12.64
C PHE A 469 24.06 -37.79 14.12
N LEU A 470 25.34 -37.80 14.54
CA LEU A 470 25.69 -37.51 15.93
C LEU A 470 25.25 -36.09 16.34
N SER A 471 25.36 -35.11 15.44
CA SER A 471 24.82 -33.77 15.66
C SER A 471 23.31 -33.85 15.88
N LEU A 472 22.55 -34.46 14.98
CA LEU A 472 21.10 -34.62 15.11
C LEU A 472 20.69 -35.37 16.39
N TYR A 473 21.41 -36.43 16.72
CA TYR A 473 21.20 -37.30 17.88
C TYR A 473 21.51 -36.61 19.22
N THR A 474 22.47 -35.66 19.24
CA THR A 474 22.91 -34.98 20.47
C THR A 474 22.38 -33.56 20.63
N THR A 475 22.05 -32.88 19.53
CA THR A 475 21.69 -31.44 19.51
C THR A 475 20.18 -31.22 19.60
N GLY A 476 19.36 -32.20 19.19
CA GLY A 476 17.98 -31.89 18.82
C GLY A 476 17.97 -30.97 17.59
N CYS A 477 16.93 -30.15 17.44
CA CYS A 477 16.72 -29.17 16.35
C CYS A 477 18.01 -28.60 15.72
N LEU A 478 18.13 -28.68 14.39
CA LEU A 478 19.19 -27.97 13.66
C LEU A 478 18.88 -26.47 13.66
N SER A 479 19.93 -25.66 13.82
CA SER A 479 19.87 -24.19 13.88
C SER A 479 19.68 -23.54 12.52
#